data_AF-A0A4S4DC85-F1
#
_entry.id   AF-A0A4S4DC85-F1
#
_cell.length_a   1.000
_cell.length_b   1.000
_cell.length_c   1.000
_cell.angle_alpha   90.00
_cell.angle_beta   90.00
_cell.angle_gamma   90.00
#
_symmetry.space_group_name_H-M   'P 1'
#
loop_
_entity.id
_entity.type
_entity.pdbx_description
1 polymer ?
#
loop_
_entity_poly.entity_id
_entity_poly.type
_entity_poly.pdbx_seq_one_letter_code
_entity_poly.pdbx_strand_id
1 'polypeptide(L)'
;MEGLWTVFCGESDCPSGKAEPCTIDFMFVTQPSSCISHAMIICFDTLLVVVFLFNVIRKKPSKHFRGATRLQMVSAIFNGILGLVYLILGIWMLVDKLRLSRSVSPLHWWLLVLFQGLTWLPMGLMISLRGKHFPKASLRVLSILAFLFTAIASCLSLVTAIFTKEVSIKIALDILSFLGASLLLLCTYMGYKYEEIDENLCTPFNSEANGSSTTESVVIITPFAKARFFNKMTFWWLNPLMKRGREKTLEDEDIPKLREEDQAQACYLLFTEKFNEQKELNPSSQPSVLWTIVSCHWKEIFMSGLFALLIVVTLSTGPLILNTFIEVAKGKESFRNEGYALAILLFFSKSIESLAQRQWYFRSRLIGLKVRSLLTAAIYKKQLRLSNASKMMHSAGEIMNYVSTNAYRIGEFPFWFHQTWTTSLQLCLALIILFRAVGLATIASFVVIILTVLCNAPLAKLQHKYQSKLMVAQDDRLKATSEVLVNMKVLKLYAWESHFKNVIEN
;
A
#
# COMPACT_ATOMS: atom_id res chain seq x y z
N MET A 1 -3.16 34.21 -32.16
CA MET A 1 -2.86 33.14 -31.17
C MET A 1 -1.49 32.52 -31.39
N GLU A 2 -0.92 32.54 -32.61
CA GLU A 2 0.42 32.00 -32.90
C GLU A 2 1.56 32.67 -32.09
N GLY A 3 1.53 34.00 -31.90
CA GLY A 3 2.62 34.72 -31.20
C GLY A 3 2.78 34.43 -29.71
N LEU A 4 1.73 33.99 -29.00
CA LEU A 4 1.80 33.71 -27.54
C LEU A 4 2.25 32.26 -27.29
N TRP A 5 1.87 31.36 -28.18
CA TRP A 5 2.27 29.95 -28.16
C TRP A 5 3.75 29.77 -28.55
N THR A 6 4.23 30.52 -29.54
CA THR A 6 5.65 30.51 -29.95
C THR A 6 6.56 31.10 -28.87
N VAL A 7 6.10 32.10 -28.11
CA VAL A 7 6.84 32.64 -26.94
C VAL A 7 6.86 31.65 -25.76
N PHE A 8 5.83 30.82 -25.61
CA PHE A 8 5.73 29.85 -24.52
C PHE A 8 6.52 28.54 -24.80
N CYS A 9 6.37 27.97 -26.00
CA CYS A 9 6.97 26.70 -26.40
C CYS A 9 8.32 26.83 -27.13
N GLY A 10 8.59 27.97 -27.78
CA GLY A 10 9.71 28.09 -28.72
C GLY A 10 9.40 27.47 -30.08
N GLU A 11 10.19 27.80 -31.11
CA GLU A 11 9.99 27.30 -32.49
C GLU A 11 10.44 25.84 -32.71
N SER A 12 11.06 25.18 -31.72
CA SER A 12 11.78 23.90 -31.89
C SER A 12 10.96 22.62 -31.68
N ASP A 13 9.69 22.71 -31.27
CA ASP A 13 8.87 21.53 -30.93
C ASP A 13 7.98 21.01 -32.09
N CYS A 14 7.98 21.64 -33.27
CA CYS A 14 7.38 21.05 -34.49
C CYS A 14 8.52 20.51 -35.39
N PRO A 15 8.48 19.24 -35.86
CA PRO A 15 9.54 18.68 -36.69
C PRO A 15 9.65 19.47 -38.00
N SER A 16 10.88 19.80 -38.37
CA SER A 16 11.21 20.71 -39.46
C SER A 16 10.67 20.25 -40.81
N GLY A 17 9.98 21.16 -41.52
CA GLY A 17 10.00 21.22 -42.97
C GLY A 17 8.64 21.08 -43.66
N LYS A 18 8.14 22.24 -44.13
CA LYS A 18 6.98 22.49 -45.01
C LYS A 18 5.65 22.78 -44.30
N ALA A 19 4.98 23.77 -44.87
CA ALA A 19 3.79 24.43 -44.36
C ALA A 19 2.57 23.50 -44.27
N GLU A 20 2.45 22.79 -43.15
CA GLU A 20 1.20 22.18 -42.68
C GLU A 20 0.96 22.55 -41.20
N PRO A 21 -0.30 22.78 -40.78
CA PRO A 21 -0.61 23.14 -39.39
C PRO A 21 -0.24 21.99 -38.44
N CYS A 22 0.42 22.28 -37.31
CA CYS A 22 0.86 21.26 -36.35
C CYS A 22 -0.35 20.38 -35.93
N THR A 23 -0.36 19.13 -36.38
CA THR A 23 -1.38 18.14 -36.04
C THR A 23 -1.15 17.66 -34.61
N ILE A 24 -2.15 17.86 -33.74
CA ILE A 24 -2.12 17.43 -32.34
C ILE A 24 -2.26 15.90 -32.31
N ASP A 25 -1.12 15.19 -32.31
CA ASP A 25 -1.11 13.75 -32.13
C ASP A 25 -1.23 13.38 -30.63
N PHE A 26 -2.00 12.35 -30.30
CA PHE A 26 -2.26 11.90 -28.92
C PHE A 26 -0.97 11.46 -28.21
N MET A 27 0.02 11.02 -28.97
CA MET A 27 1.38 10.71 -28.48
C MET A 27 2.14 11.94 -27.96
N PHE A 28 1.84 13.15 -28.46
CA PHE A 28 2.52 14.39 -28.04
C PHE A 28 1.97 14.93 -26.71
N VAL A 29 0.69 14.70 -26.44
CA VAL A 29 0.03 15.06 -25.17
C VAL A 29 0.55 14.21 -24.00
N THR A 30 0.99 12.98 -24.29
CA THR A 30 1.44 11.99 -23.29
C THR A 30 2.94 12.04 -22.98
N GLN A 31 3.72 12.85 -23.69
CA GLN A 31 5.12 13.12 -23.35
C GLN A 31 5.22 14.21 -22.25
N PRO A 32 5.84 13.93 -21.08
CA PRO A 32 5.97 14.88 -19.98
C PRO A 32 6.94 16.03 -20.28
N SER A 33 7.71 15.94 -21.37
CA SER A 33 8.53 17.04 -21.88
C SER A 33 7.78 17.98 -22.83
N SER A 34 6.57 17.64 -23.29
CA SER A 34 5.86 18.46 -24.27
C SER A 34 5.35 19.77 -23.67
N CYS A 35 5.40 20.84 -24.47
CA CYS A 35 4.91 22.14 -24.06
C CYS A 35 3.43 22.13 -23.67
N ILE A 36 2.60 21.30 -24.33
CA ILE A 36 1.18 21.12 -24.00
C ILE A 36 1.02 20.52 -22.60
N SER A 37 1.82 19.51 -22.27
CA SER A 37 1.83 18.90 -20.93
C SER A 37 2.21 19.94 -19.87
N HIS A 38 3.21 20.79 -20.14
CA HIS A 38 3.64 21.85 -19.22
C HIS A 38 2.55 22.92 -19.03
N ALA A 39 1.86 23.32 -20.10
CA ALA A 39 0.73 24.25 -20.03
C ALA A 39 -0.43 23.69 -19.17
N MET A 40 -0.74 22.41 -19.34
CA MET A 40 -1.76 21.72 -18.54
C MET A 40 -1.38 21.64 -17.06
N ILE A 41 -0.11 21.36 -16.75
CA ILE A 41 0.38 21.34 -15.37
C ILE A 41 0.31 22.73 -14.73
N ILE A 42 0.74 23.78 -15.44
CA ILE A 42 0.65 25.17 -14.94
C ILE A 42 -0.80 25.58 -14.70
N CYS A 43 -1.72 25.20 -15.59
CA CYS A 43 -3.16 25.50 -15.42
C CYS A 43 -3.72 24.83 -14.16
N PHE A 44 -3.38 23.56 -13.94
CA PHE A 44 -3.79 22.81 -12.75
C PHE A 44 -3.17 23.38 -11.47
N ASP A 45 -1.88 23.70 -11.49
CA ASP A 45 -1.18 24.32 -10.37
C ASP A 45 -1.78 25.69 -10.02
N THR A 46 -2.11 26.50 -11.03
CA THR A 46 -2.80 27.79 -10.84
C THR A 46 -4.17 27.59 -10.19
N LEU A 47 -4.94 26.58 -10.62
CA LEU A 47 -6.22 26.25 -10.03
C LEU A 47 -6.08 25.85 -8.55
N LEU A 48 -5.07 25.06 -8.19
CA LEU A 48 -4.77 24.70 -6.80
C LEU A 48 -4.43 25.93 -5.95
N VAL A 49 -3.63 26.87 -6.47
CA VAL A 49 -3.31 28.13 -5.77
C VAL A 49 -4.54 29.02 -5.62
N VAL A 50 -5.38 29.15 -6.64
CA VAL A 50 -6.62 29.94 -6.57
C VAL A 50 -7.58 29.36 -5.53
N VAL A 51 -7.76 28.04 -5.50
CA VAL A 51 -8.57 27.35 -4.49
C VAL A 51 -7.98 27.58 -3.09
N PHE A 52 -6.65 27.53 -2.93
CA PHE A 52 -5.98 27.85 -1.68
C PHE A 52 -6.29 29.30 -1.22
N LEU A 53 -6.06 30.30 -2.09
CA LEU A 53 -6.27 31.72 -1.80
C LEU A 53 -7.75 32.01 -1.47
N PHE A 54 -8.68 31.44 -2.22
CA PHE A 54 -10.11 31.59 -1.97
C PHE A 54 -10.50 31.09 -0.57
N ASN A 55 -9.91 29.97 -0.13
CA ASN A 55 -10.16 29.45 1.21
C ASN A 55 -9.48 30.28 2.31
N VAL A 56 -8.33 30.91 2.04
CA VAL A 56 -7.68 31.85 2.97
C VAL A 56 -8.53 33.12 3.15
N ILE A 57 -9.05 33.69 2.07
CA ILE A 57 -9.82 34.95 2.08
C ILE A 57 -11.17 34.79 2.79
N ARG A 58 -11.80 33.61 2.68
CA ARG A 58 -13.13 33.35 3.24
C ARG A 58 -13.21 33.32 4.78
N LYS A 59 -12.11 33.31 5.53
CA LYS A 59 -12.14 33.07 6.98
C LYS A 59 -11.30 34.06 7.79
N LYS A 60 -11.90 34.67 8.83
CA LYS A 60 -11.19 35.56 9.78
C LYS A 60 -10.29 34.76 10.75
N PRO A 61 -9.10 35.27 11.11
CA PRO A 61 -8.19 34.59 12.03
C PRO A 61 -8.75 34.58 13.47
N SER A 62 -8.81 33.39 14.09
CA SER A 62 -9.16 33.21 15.51
C SER A 62 -7.90 32.94 16.36
N LYS A 63 -7.89 33.37 17.63
CA LYS A 63 -6.67 33.53 18.47
C LYS A 63 -6.11 32.27 19.16
N HIS A 64 -6.73 31.08 19.08
CA HIS A 64 -6.31 29.94 19.92
C HIS A 64 -5.54 28.80 19.21
N PHE A 65 -4.20 28.80 19.21
CA PHE A 65 -3.38 27.82 18.47
C PHE A 65 -3.40 26.44 19.15
N ARG A 66 -3.86 25.39 18.44
CA ARG A 66 -3.80 23.99 18.91
C ARG A 66 -2.63 23.29 18.22
N GLY A 67 -1.85 22.51 18.97
CA GLY A 67 -0.56 21.95 18.53
C GLY A 67 -0.67 20.99 17.34
N ALA A 68 0.27 21.09 16.39
CA ALA A 68 0.38 20.21 15.24
C ALA A 68 0.84 18.79 15.63
N THR A 69 0.25 17.76 15.03
CA THR A 69 0.71 16.38 15.23
C THR A 69 2.11 16.18 14.59
N ARG A 70 2.92 15.27 15.13
CA ARG A 70 4.28 15.02 14.60
C ARG A 70 4.28 14.62 13.12
N LEU A 71 3.27 13.89 12.66
CA LEU A 71 3.11 13.50 11.25
C LEU A 71 2.84 14.72 10.35
N GLN A 72 2.04 15.67 10.83
CA GLN A 72 1.78 16.92 10.13
C GLN A 72 3.02 17.80 10.05
N MET A 73 3.83 17.86 11.11
CA MET A 73 5.13 18.57 11.04
C MET A 73 6.07 17.93 10.03
N VAL A 74 6.21 16.60 10.03
CA VAL A 74 7.06 15.90 9.04
C VAL A 74 6.58 16.16 7.62
N SER A 75 5.27 16.08 7.38
CA SER A 75 4.69 16.37 6.06
C SER A 75 4.85 17.84 5.66
N ALA A 76 4.66 18.78 6.58
CA ALA A 76 4.84 20.21 6.32
C ALA A 76 6.31 20.55 6.02
N ILE A 77 7.26 19.97 6.77
CA ILE A 77 8.70 20.13 6.55
C ILE A 77 9.09 19.52 5.20
N PHE A 78 8.66 18.29 4.90
CA PHE A 78 8.98 17.63 3.65
C PHE A 78 8.45 18.39 2.44
N ASN A 79 7.17 18.77 2.45
CA ASN A 79 6.56 19.51 1.34
C ASN A 79 7.06 20.96 1.25
N GLY A 80 7.44 21.57 2.38
CA GLY A 80 8.09 22.88 2.40
C GLY A 80 9.49 22.85 1.80
N ILE A 81 10.31 21.86 2.15
CA ILE A 81 11.64 21.64 1.54
C ILE A 81 11.48 21.36 0.04
N LEU A 82 10.52 20.50 -0.33
CA LEU A 82 10.23 20.19 -1.73
C LEU A 82 9.88 21.46 -2.52
N GLY A 83 8.96 22.29 -2.01
CA GLY A 83 8.60 23.57 -2.62
C GLY A 83 9.79 24.53 -2.76
N LEU A 84 10.66 24.61 -1.75
CA LEU A 84 11.89 25.42 -1.82
C LEU A 84 12.87 24.91 -2.87
N VAL A 85 13.05 23.59 -3.00
CA VAL A 85 13.89 22.99 -4.04
C VAL A 85 13.37 23.35 -5.44
N TYR A 86 12.05 23.24 -5.67
CA TYR A 86 11.43 23.68 -6.91
C TYR A 86 11.65 25.18 -7.18
N LEU A 87 11.47 26.06 -6.18
CA LEU A 87 11.69 27.49 -6.37
C LEU A 87 13.15 27.83 -6.68
N ILE A 88 14.11 27.25 -5.96
CA ILE A 88 15.54 27.47 -6.18
C ILE A 88 15.94 26.98 -7.58
N LEU A 89 15.48 25.79 -7.99
CA LEU A 89 15.75 25.26 -9.33
C LEU A 89 15.12 26.13 -10.42
N GLY A 90 13.89 26.61 -10.23
CA GLY A 90 13.22 27.49 -11.19
C GLY A 90 13.94 28.85 -11.35
N ILE A 91 14.38 29.46 -10.24
CA ILE A 91 15.16 30.70 -10.26
C ILE A 91 16.53 30.46 -10.89
N TRP A 92 17.19 29.35 -10.56
CA TRP A 92 18.49 29.00 -11.14
C TRP A 92 18.39 28.82 -12.66
N MET A 93 17.38 28.10 -13.15
CA MET A 93 17.13 27.94 -14.58
C MET A 93 16.84 29.28 -15.28
N LEU A 94 16.10 30.19 -14.63
CA LEU A 94 15.85 31.53 -15.17
C LEU A 94 17.14 32.36 -15.25
N VAL A 95 17.94 32.39 -14.18
CA VAL A 95 19.17 33.17 -14.10
C VAL A 95 20.23 32.64 -15.05
N ASP A 96 20.40 31.32 -15.14
CA ASP A 96 21.34 30.68 -16.06
C ASP A 96 20.99 31.01 -17.52
N LYS A 97 19.70 30.94 -17.86
CA LYS A 97 19.22 31.31 -19.20
C LYS A 97 19.37 32.80 -19.50
N LEU A 98 19.11 33.67 -18.52
CA LEU A 98 19.33 35.12 -18.68
C LEU A 98 20.81 35.45 -18.92
N ARG A 99 21.72 34.70 -18.27
CA ARG A 99 23.17 34.82 -18.47
C ARG A 99 23.61 34.32 -19.85
N LEU A 100 23.02 33.22 -20.34
CA LEU A 100 23.46 32.57 -21.58
C LEU A 100 22.86 33.20 -22.85
N SER A 101 21.55 33.49 -22.86
CA SER A 101 20.82 33.85 -24.10
C SER A 101 20.27 35.29 -24.11
N ARG A 102 20.41 36.06 -23.02
CA ARG A 102 19.85 37.43 -22.86
C ARG A 102 18.34 37.53 -23.15
N SER A 103 17.64 36.39 -23.19
CA SER A 103 16.24 36.27 -23.58
C SER A 103 15.51 35.35 -22.61
N VAL A 104 14.21 35.60 -22.41
CA VAL A 104 13.38 34.90 -21.41
C VAL A 104 12.62 33.70 -22.02
N SER A 105 12.62 33.59 -23.36
CA SER A 105 11.91 32.57 -24.14
C SER A 105 12.80 31.32 -24.42
N PRO A 106 12.24 30.09 -24.51
CA PRO A 106 10.86 29.71 -24.18
C PRO A 106 10.58 29.66 -22.68
N LEU A 107 9.33 30.00 -22.32
CA LEU A 107 8.87 30.19 -20.94
C LEU A 107 8.58 28.87 -20.20
N HIS A 108 8.13 27.83 -20.91
CA HIS A 108 7.50 26.66 -20.28
C HIS A 108 8.37 25.94 -19.22
N TRP A 109 9.67 25.74 -19.45
CA TRP A 109 10.52 24.97 -18.52
C TRP A 109 10.74 25.62 -17.14
N TRP A 110 11.21 26.87 -17.10
CA TRP A 110 11.49 27.54 -15.84
C TRP A 110 10.19 28.00 -15.16
N LEU A 111 9.18 28.38 -15.94
CA LEU A 111 7.90 28.83 -15.42
C LEU A 111 7.14 27.66 -14.77
N LEU A 112 7.13 26.48 -15.39
CA LEU A 112 6.55 25.26 -14.80
C LEU A 112 7.13 24.97 -13.42
N VAL A 113 8.47 24.92 -13.33
CA VAL A 113 9.19 24.57 -12.10
C VAL A 113 8.91 25.61 -10.99
N LEU A 114 8.77 26.89 -11.33
CA LEU A 114 8.37 27.93 -10.39
C LEU A 114 6.92 27.78 -9.90
N PHE A 115 5.98 27.51 -10.80
CA PHE A 115 4.57 27.31 -10.41
C PHE A 115 4.39 26.09 -9.52
N GLN A 116 5.13 25.00 -9.79
CA GLN A 116 5.12 23.80 -8.97
C GLN A 116 5.74 24.05 -7.58
N GLY A 117 6.79 24.89 -7.49
CA GLY A 117 7.29 25.38 -6.20
C GLY A 117 6.28 26.22 -5.44
N LEU A 118 5.55 27.08 -6.16
CA LEU A 118 4.51 27.95 -5.63
C LEU A 118 3.24 27.19 -5.21
N THR A 119 3.01 25.96 -5.67
CA THR A 119 1.90 25.11 -5.20
C THR A 119 2.27 24.30 -3.97
N TRP A 120 3.47 23.69 -3.94
CA TRP A 120 3.91 22.85 -2.82
C TRP A 120 4.10 23.62 -1.52
N LEU A 121 4.55 24.87 -1.59
CA LEU A 121 4.84 25.69 -0.41
C LEU A 121 3.54 26.08 0.34
N PRO A 122 2.47 26.56 -0.31
CA PRO A 122 1.14 26.68 0.28
C PRO A 122 0.56 25.34 0.76
N MET A 123 0.70 24.24 0.00
CA MET A 123 0.18 22.92 0.41
C MET A 123 0.84 22.40 1.69
N GLY A 124 2.14 22.62 1.88
CA GLY A 124 2.83 22.32 3.14
C GLY A 124 2.34 23.21 4.29
N LEU A 125 2.12 24.50 4.00
CA LEU A 125 1.59 25.48 4.97
C LEU A 125 0.15 25.14 5.41
N MET A 126 -0.69 24.64 4.49
CA MET A 126 -2.07 24.18 4.77
C MET A 126 -2.14 23.16 5.90
N ILE A 127 -1.20 22.21 5.90
CA ILE A 127 -1.16 21.14 6.88
C ILE A 127 -0.58 21.61 8.22
N SER A 128 0.32 22.59 8.20
CA SER A 128 0.83 23.23 9.41
C SER A 128 -0.26 24.10 10.10
N LEU A 129 -1.06 24.81 9.30
CA LEU A 129 -2.11 25.72 9.79
C LEU A 129 -3.46 25.05 10.06
N ARG A 130 -3.48 23.71 10.14
CA ARG A 130 -4.66 22.82 10.13
C ARG A 130 -5.68 23.03 11.26
N GLY A 131 -5.49 23.99 12.14
CA GLY A 131 -6.40 24.23 13.26
C GLY A 131 -7.55 25.21 13.01
N LYS A 132 -7.56 26.04 11.95
CA LYS A 132 -8.51 27.18 11.92
C LYS A 132 -9.05 27.65 10.57
N HIS A 133 -8.27 27.59 9.49
CA HIS A 133 -8.59 28.36 8.27
C HIS A 133 -9.38 27.59 7.20
N PHE A 134 -9.34 26.25 7.18
CA PHE A 134 -9.83 25.47 6.03
C PHE A 134 -10.99 24.51 6.37
N PRO A 135 -12.02 24.41 5.51
CA PRO A 135 -13.07 23.40 5.66
C PRO A 135 -12.48 21.98 5.53
N LYS A 136 -12.96 21.05 6.36
CA LYS A 136 -12.54 19.63 6.35
C LYS A 136 -12.71 18.99 4.97
N ALA A 137 -13.80 19.31 4.27
CA ALA A 137 -14.09 18.82 2.92
C ALA A 137 -13.10 19.38 1.87
N SER A 138 -12.85 20.69 1.89
CA SER A 138 -11.95 21.35 0.94
C SER A 138 -10.52 20.85 1.04
N LEU A 139 -10.00 20.62 2.26
CA LEU A 139 -8.65 20.09 2.45
C LEU A 139 -8.52 18.65 1.93
N ARG A 140 -9.56 17.82 2.08
CA ARG A 140 -9.59 16.44 1.54
C ARG A 140 -9.62 16.45 0.02
N VAL A 141 -10.53 17.24 -0.57
CA VAL A 141 -10.63 17.35 -2.04
C VAL A 141 -9.31 17.83 -2.62
N LEU A 142 -8.68 18.85 -2.01
CA LEU A 142 -7.41 19.39 -2.46
C LEU A 142 -6.26 18.37 -2.35
N SER A 143 -6.21 17.59 -1.27
CA SER A 143 -5.17 16.56 -1.08
C SER A 143 -5.38 15.34 -1.99
N ILE A 144 -6.63 14.96 -2.25
CA ILE A 144 -6.97 13.88 -3.20
C ILE A 144 -6.62 14.33 -4.62
N LEU A 145 -6.99 15.55 -4.99
CA LEU A 145 -6.71 16.12 -6.31
C LEU A 145 -5.21 16.23 -6.57
N ALA A 146 -4.43 16.73 -5.58
CA ALA A 146 -2.97 16.77 -5.65
C ALA A 146 -2.35 15.35 -5.74
N PHE A 147 -2.88 14.38 -5.00
CA PHE A 147 -2.41 12.98 -5.06
C PHE A 147 -2.68 12.34 -6.43
N LEU A 148 -3.89 12.46 -6.96
CA LEU A 148 -4.25 11.90 -8.26
C LEU A 148 -3.39 12.51 -9.37
N PHE A 149 -3.20 13.82 -9.35
CA PHE A 149 -2.41 14.53 -10.35
C PHE A 149 -0.93 14.17 -10.31
N THR A 150 -0.32 14.17 -9.12
CA THR A 150 1.09 13.80 -8.95
C THR A 150 1.33 12.31 -9.20
N ALA A 151 0.34 11.44 -8.95
CA ALA A 151 0.38 10.03 -9.33
C ALA A 151 0.36 9.84 -10.84
N ILE A 152 -0.49 10.59 -11.57
CA ILE A 152 -0.55 10.57 -13.04
C ILE A 152 0.75 11.11 -13.62
N ALA A 153 1.24 12.26 -13.13
CA ALA A 153 2.51 12.86 -13.56
C ALA A 153 3.69 11.93 -13.28
N SER A 154 3.78 11.36 -12.07
CA SER A 154 4.84 10.39 -11.73
C SER A 154 4.75 9.12 -12.57
N CYS A 155 3.54 8.63 -12.88
CA CYS A 155 3.34 7.47 -13.75
C CYS A 155 3.82 7.77 -15.18
N LEU A 156 3.44 8.93 -15.75
CA LEU A 156 3.90 9.36 -17.08
C LEU A 156 5.42 9.61 -17.11
N SER A 157 5.99 10.19 -16.06
CA SER A 157 7.43 10.39 -15.91
C SER A 157 8.19 9.08 -15.71
N LEU A 158 7.60 8.10 -15.03
CA LEU A 158 8.16 6.75 -14.93
C LEU A 158 8.09 6.02 -16.28
N VAL A 159 6.95 6.10 -16.96
CA VAL A 159 6.76 5.54 -18.30
C VAL A 159 7.79 6.14 -19.26
N THR A 160 8.04 7.44 -19.20
CA THR A 160 9.03 8.09 -20.07
C THR A 160 10.48 7.88 -19.68
N ALA A 161 10.80 7.81 -18.39
CA ALA A 161 12.11 7.33 -17.93
C ALA A 161 12.40 5.91 -18.47
N ILE A 162 11.37 5.08 -18.49
CA ILE A 162 11.40 3.76 -19.10
C ILE A 162 11.52 3.86 -20.63
N PHE A 163 10.94 4.89 -21.28
CA PHE A 163 11.06 5.14 -22.73
C PHE A 163 12.42 5.65 -23.20
N THR A 164 13.00 6.62 -22.50
CA THR A 164 14.17 7.36 -22.98
C THR A 164 15.49 6.88 -22.37
N LYS A 165 15.46 5.98 -21.37
CA LYS A 165 16.63 5.48 -20.63
C LYS A 165 17.46 6.55 -19.89
N GLU A 166 16.99 7.79 -19.85
CA GLU A 166 17.65 8.89 -19.16
C GLU A 166 16.83 9.32 -17.94
N VAL A 167 17.49 9.39 -16.78
CA VAL A 167 16.87 9.90 -15.55
C VAL A 167 17.11 11.41 -15.48
N SER A 168 16.12 12.17 -15.96
CA SER A 168 16.11 13.62 -15.80
C SER A 168 15.81 14.02 -14.34
N ILE A 169 16.37 15.15 -13.90
CA ILE A 169 16.05 15.80 -12.61
C ILE A 169 14.53 15.98 -12.44
N LYS A 170 13.81 16.20 -13.54
CA LYS A 170 12.34 16.30 -13.55
C LYS A 170 11.65 15.02 -13.06
N ILE A 171 12.14 13.84 -13.48
CA ILE A 171 11.56 12.55 -13.09
C ILE A 171 11.75 12.32 -11.58
N ALA A 172 12.94 12.64 -11.06
CA ALA A 172 13.21 12.55 -9.63
C ALA A 172 12.30 13.47 -8.81
N LEU A 173 12.08 14.69 -9.29
CA LEU A 173 11.17 15.67 -8.69
C LEU A 173 9.70 15.21 -8.73
N ASP A 174 9.24 14.60 -9.82
CA ASP A 174 7.87 14.08 -9.94
C ASP A 174 7.61 12.91 -8.98
N ILE A 175 8.59 12.02 -8.78
CA ILE A 175 8.52 10.94 -7.78
C ILE A 175 8.49 11.51 -6.36
N LEU A 176 9.32 12.52 -6.08
CA LEU A 176 9.38 13.17 -4.78
C LEU A 176 8.08 13.95 -4.48
N SER A 177 7.48 14.54 -5.51
CA SER A 177 6.14 15.15 -5.50
C SER A 177 5.03 14.14 -5.19
N PHE A 178 5.07 12.95 -5.80
CA PHE A 178 4.12 11.88 -5.45
C PHE A 178 4.25 11.43 -3.98
N LEU A 179 5.49 11.32 -3.48
CA LEU A 179 5.73 11.02 -2.07
C LEU A 179 5.20 12.14 -1.16
N GLY A 180 5.39 13.40 -1.55
CA GLY A 180 4.85 14.57 -0.86
C GLY A 180 3.32 14.56 -0.79
N ALA A 181 2.65 14.30 -1.90
CA ALA A 181 1.19 14.23 -1.98
C ALA A 181 0.62 13.07 -1.14
N SER A 182 1.30 11.92 -1.15
CA SER A 182 0.95 10.75 -0.34
C SER A 182 1.02 11.08 1.16
N LEU A 183 2.04 11.82 1.59
CA LEU A 183 2.16 12.30 2.97
C LEU A 183 1.07 13.31 3.32
N LEU A 184 0.71 14.23 2.40
CA LEU A 184 -0.39 15.18 2.60
C LEU A 184 -1.73 14.43 2.79
N LEU A 185 -2.03 13.49 1.90
CA LEU A 185 -3.25 12.68 1.95
C LEU A 185 -3.33 11.87 3.26
N LEU A 186 -2.23 11.23 3.65
CA LEU A 186 -2.14 10.48 4.91
C LEU A 186 -2.37 11.39 6.13
N CYS A 187 -1.80 12.60 6.14
CA CYS A 187 -2.00 13.58 7.21
C CYS A 187 -3.45 14.03 7.30
N THR A 188 -4.12 14.25 6.16
CA THR A 188 -5.52 14.69 6.17
C THR A 188 -6.45 13.63 6.75
N TYR A 189 -6.14 12.36 6.50
CA TYR A 189 -6.94 11.24 6.95
C TYR A 189 -6.64 10.83 8.40
N MET A 190 -5.36 10.76 8.78
CA MET A 190 -4.94 10.39 10.14
C MET A 190 -5.19 11.47 11.17
N GLY A 191 -4.98 12.74 10.82
CA GLY A 191 -5.24 13.83 11.74
C GLY A 191 -6.73 14.06 12.00
N TYR A 192 -7.64 13.43 11.25
CA TYR A 192 -9.07 13.44 11.51
C TYR A 192 -9.47 12.37 12.54
N LYS A 193 -8.82 11.19 12.52
CA LYS A 193 -9.04 10.13 13.53
C LYS A 193 -8.68 10.60 14.95
N TYR A 194 -7.62 11.41 15.10
CA TYR A 194 -7.26 11.97 16.41
C TYR A 194 -8.24 13.06 16.88
N GLU A 195 -8.84 13.82 15.97
CA GLU A 195 -9.83 14.86 16.30
C GLU A 195 -11.16 14.23 16.74
N GLU A 196 -11.62 13.18 16.06
CA GLU A 196 -12.81 12.38 16.45
C GLU A 196 -12.63 11.67 17.80
N ILE A 197 -11.42 11.22 18.12
CA ILE A 197 -11.11 10.61 19.42
C ILE A 197 -11.08 11.67 20.54
N ASP A 198 -10.49 12.84 20.30
CA ASP A 198 -10.36 13.92 21.30
C ASP A 198 -11.70 14.61 21.57
N GLU A 199 -12.59 14.71 20.57
CA GLU A 199 -13.95 15.23 20.68
C GLU A 199 -14.88 14.24 21.42
N ASN A 200 -14.70 12.93 21.20
CA ASN A 200 -15.41 11.88 21.94
C ASN A 200 -14.89 11.65 23.37
N LEU A 201 -13.63 12.01 23.66
CA LEU A 201 -13.05 11.92 25.01
C LEU A 201 -13.38 13.15 25.89
N CYS A 202 -13.89 14.23 25.29
CA CYS A 202 -14.32 15.45 25.99
C CYS A 202 -15.80 15.46 26.37
N THR A 203 -16.49 14.31 26.38
CA THR A 203 -17.74 14.15 27.13
C THR A 203 -17.41 13.52 28.48
N PRO A 204 -17.52 14.26 29.61
CA PRO A 204 -17.15 13.72 30.91
C PRO A 204 -18.18 12.67 31.34
N PHE A 205 -17.81 11.39 31.27
CA PHE A 205 -18.49 10.33 32.01
C PHE A 205 -18.22 10.54 33.50
N ASN A 206 -19.08 11.31 34.16
CA ASN A 206 -19.26 11.21 35.61
C ASN A 206 -19.95 9.88 35.89
N SER A 207 -19.17 8.85 36.21
CA SER A 207 -19.62 7.69 36.97
C SER A 207 -18.69 7.57 38.16
N GLU A 208 -19.28 7.71 39.33
CA GLU A 208 -18.67 7.81 40.64
C GLU A 208 -17.68 6.69 40.92
N ALA A 209 -16.61 7.10 41.59
CA ALA A 209 -15.67 6.22 42.25
C ALA A 209 -16.38 5.41 43.34
N ASN A 210 -16.28 4.09 43.25
CA ASN A 210 -16.24 3.24 44.43
C ASN A 210 -15.10 2.24 44.26
N GLY A 211 -14.19 2.28 45.22
CA GLY A 211 -12.97 1.49 45.22
C GLY A 211 -13.22 0.01 45.40
N SER A 212 -12.49 -0.79 44.63
CA SER A 212 -12.03 -2.09 45.10
C SER A 212 -10.59 -2.25 44.64
N SER A 213 -9.66 -2.11 45.59
CA SER A 213 -8.28 -2.52 45.47
C SER A 213 -8.21 -4.03 45.29
N THR A 214 -8.23 -4.49 44.05
CA THR A 214 -7.75 -5.81 43.67
C THR A 214 -6.48 -5.61 42.86
N THR A 215 -5.39 -6.19 43.36
CA THR A 215 -4.07 -6.26 42.76
C THR A 215 -4.16 -6.94 41.39
N GLU A 216 -4.53 -6.18 40.35
CA GLU A 216 -4.50 -6.66 38.98
C GLU A 216 -3.04 -6.83 38.56
N SER A 217 -2.67 -8.05 38.21
CA SER A 217 -1.44 -8.33 37.49
C SER A 217 -1.34 -7.36 36.32
N VAL A 218 -0.24 -6.58 36.27
CA VAL A 218 -0.04 -5.57 35.22
C VAL A 218 -0.14 -6.25 33.87
N VAL A 219 -1.28 -6.10 33.20
CA VAL A 219 -1.54 -6.76 31.93
C VAL A 219 -0.58 -6.18 30.90
N ILE A 220 0.39 -7.00 30.47
CA ILE A 220 1.41 -6.60 29.50
C ILE A 220 0.75 -6.52 28.11
N ILE A 221 0.32 -5.33 27.71
CA ILE A 221 -0.16 -5.04 26.35
C ILE A 221 1.01 -5.06 25.38
N THR A 222 0.79 -5.57 24.16
CA THR A 222 1.79 -5.59 23.10
C THR A 222 2.49 -4.24 22.91
N PRO A 223 3.84 -4.19 22.91
CA PRO A 223 4.60 -2.98 22.62
C PRO A 223 4.24 -2.36 21.26
N PHE A 224 3.70 -3.16 20.34
CA PHE A 224 3.17 -2.69 19.06
C PHE A 224 2.10 -1.59 19.22
N ALA A 225 1.26 -1.65 20.27
CA ALA A 225 0.21 -0.67 20.49
C ALA A 225 0.79 0.73 20.75
N LYS A 226 1.80 0.79 21.62
CA LYS A 226 2.48 2.03 22.04
C LYS A 226 3.64 2.44 21.11
N ALA A 227 4.02 1.57 20.17
CA ALA A 227 5.15 1.81 19.28
C ALA A 227 4.94 3.05 18.38
N ARG A 228 5.99 3.88 18.32
CA ARG A 228 6.08 5.02 17.38
C ARG A 228 6.23 4.53 15.94
N PHE A 229 6.07 5.43 14.97
CA PHE A 229 6.10 5.13 13.53
C PHE A 229 7.33 4.32 13.10
N PHE A 230 8.55 4.79 13.39
CA PHE A 230 9.77 4.07 13.02
C PHE A 230 9.87 2.69 13.65
N ASN A 231 9.45 2.57 14.91
CA ASN A 231 9.43 1.31 15.63
C ASN A 231 8.44 0.31 14.98
N LYS A 232 7.25 0.79 14.57
CA LYS A 232 6.28 -0.01 13.79
C LYS A 232 6.81 -0.40 12.41
N MET A 233 7.50 0.52 11.73
CA MET A 233 8.03 0.28 10.38
C MET A 233 9.15 -0.77 10.38
N THR A 234 10.07 -0.68 11.34
CA THR A 234 11.25 -1.56 11.44
C THR A 234 11.01 -2.82 12.27
N PHE A 235 9.81 -3.01 12.82
CA PHE A 235 9.47 -4.12 13.74
C PHE A 235 10.31 -4.17 15.01
N TRP A 236 10.93 -3.05 15.42
CA TRP A 236 11.82 -2.99 16.57
C TRP A 236 11.14 -3.36 17.90
N TRP A 237 9.81 -3.23 17.96
CA TRP A 237 8.97 -3.51 19.12
C TRP A 237 8.96 -5.00 19.48
N LEU A 238 9.38 -5.86 18.55
CA LEU A 238 9.50 -7.30 18.76
C LEU A 238 10.80 -7.68 19.50
N ASN A 239 11.84 -6.83 19.45
CA ASN A 239 13.16 -7.12 20.02
C ASN A 239 13.15 -7.54 21.50
N PRO A 240 12.36 -6.91 22.41
CA PRO A 240 12.29 -7.34 23.80
C PRO A 240 11.81 -8.79 23.96
N LEU A 241 10.82 -9.20 23.15
CA LEU A 241 10.30 -10.57 23.18
C LEU A 241 11.31 -11.57 22.60
N MET A 242 11.98 -11.21 21.49
CA MET A 242 13.03 -12.05 20.88
C MET A 242 14.24 -12.21 21.81
N LYS A 243 14.60 -11.16 22.55
CA LYS A 243 15.66 -11.22 23.56
C LYS A 243 15.28 -12.18 24.69
N ARG A 244 14.05 -12.06 25.21
CA ARG A 244 13.53 -12.99 26.23
C ARG A 244 13.53 -14.44 25.73
N GLY A 245 13.10 -14.68 24.49
CA GLY A 245 13.09 -16.00 23.87
C GLY A 245 14.49 -16.59 23.60
N ARG A 246 15.53 -15.76 23.58
CA ARG A 246 16.94 -16.23 23.57
C ARG A 246 17.38 -16.67 24.96
N GLU A 247 16.92 -15.97 25.99
CA GLU A 247 17.34 -16.18 27.39
C GLU A 247 16.58 -17.33 28.06
N LYS A 248 15.31 -17.50 27.72
CA LYS A 248 14.46 -18.60 28.20
C LYS A 248 13.48 -19.08 27.14
N THR A 249 13.03 -20.33 27.28
CA THR A 249 11.86 -20.82 26.55
C THR A 249 10.65 -19.97 26.93
N LEU A 250 9.93 -19.46 25.93
CA LEU A 250 8.76 -18.59 26.15
C LEU A 250 7.57 -19.43 26.64
N GLU A 251 6.94 -18.96 27.70
CA GLU A 251 5.68 -19.51 28.23
C GLU A 251 4.51 -18.59 27.85
N ASP A 252 3.27 -19.07 27.99
CA ASP A 252 2.07 -18.30 27.61
C ASP A 252 1.96 -16.97 28.38
N GLU A 253 2.47 -16.93 29.62
CA GLU A 253 2.52 -15.72 30.45
C GLU A 253 3.46 -14.64 29.91
N ASP A 254 4.47 -15.03 29.12
CA ASP A 254 5.42 -14.11 28.49
C ASP A 254 4.85 -13.44 27.23
N ILE A 255 3.78 -14.01 26.66
CA ILE A 255 3.20 -13.52 25.42
C ILE A 255 2.33 -12.29 25.73
N PRO A 256 2.65 -11.13 25.15
CA PRO A 256 1.89 -9.93 25.44
C PRO A 256 0.48 -10.01 24.86
N LYS A 257 -0.49 -9.40 25.57
CA LYS A 257 -1.87 -9.34 25.10
C LYS A 257 -1.98 -8.50 23.82
N LEU A 258 -2.94 -8.89 22.98
CA LEU A 258 -3.33 -8.16 21.79
C LEU A 258 -3.82 -6.75 22.15
N ARG A 259 -3.57 -5.81 21.24
CA ARG A 259 -4.14 -4.47 21.31
C ARG A 259 -5.66 -4.55 21.20
N GLU A 260 -6.38 -3.67 21.89
CA GLU A 260 -7.85 -3.68 21.98
C GLU A 260 -8.54 -3.73 20.61
N GLU A 261 -8.10 -2.93 19.63
CA GLU A 261 -8.67 -2.94 18.27
C GLU A 261 -8.41 -4.23 17.48
N ASP A 262 -7.48 -5.07 17.91
CA ASP A 262 -7.17 -6.37 17.29
C ASP A 262 -7.84 -7.54 18.02
N GLN A 263 -8.56 -7.29 19.12
CA GLN A 263 -9.28 -8.31 19.88
C GLN A 263 -10.60 -8.70 19.20
N ALA A 264 -11.03 -9.95 19.43
CA ALA A 264 -12.24 -10.51 18.85
C ALA A 264 -13.50 -9.68 19.13
N GLN A 265 -13.63 -9.18 20.37
CA GLN A 265 -14.77 -8.37 20.79
C GLN A 265 -14.87 -7.07 20.00
N ALA A 266 -13.78 -6.30 19.91
CA ALA A 266 -13.75 -5.05 19.16
C ALA A 266 -14.03 -5.28 17.66
N CYS A 267 -13.42 -6.30 17.06
CA CYS A 267 -13.65 -6.64 15.66
C CYS A 267 -15.13 -7.05 15.39
N TYR A 268 -15.73 -7.82 16.30
CA TYR A 268 -17.13 -8.22 16.19
C TYR A 268 -18.11 -7.05 16.35
N LEU A 269 -17.84 -6.13 17.30
CA LEU A 269 -18.66 -4.94 17.51
C LEU A 269 -18.64 -4.03 16.29
N LEU A 270 -17.45 -3.74 15.75
CA LEU A 270 -17.28 -2.95 14.53
C LEU A 270 -18.02 -3.57 13.34
N PHE A 271 -17.93 -4.89 13.17
CA PHE A 271 -18.67 -5.61 12.13
C PHE A 271 -20.18 -5.47 12.32
N THR A 272 -20.68 -5.63 13.53
CA THR A 272 -22.12 -5.58 13.83
C THR A 272 -22.69 -4.18 13.59
N GLU A 273 -21.95 -3.14 13.99
CA GLU A 273 -22.29 -1.74 13.72
C GLU A 273 -22.42 -1.48 12.22
N LYS A 274 -21.40 -1.80 11.43
CA LYS A 274 -21.43 -1.63 9.96
C LYS A 274 -22.46 -2.50 9.26
N PHE A 275 -22.72 -3.70 9.78
CA PHE A 275 -23.75 -4.57 9.25
C PHE A 275 -25.16 -4.00 9.45
N ASN A 276 -25.41 -3.41 10.62
CA ASN A 276 -26.69 -2.75 10.94
C ASN A 276 -26.87 -1.48 10.11
N GLU A 277 -25.85 -0.63 9.99
CA GLU A 277 -25.89 0.55 9.10
C GLU A 277 -26.28 0.15 7.66
N GLN A 278 -25.68 -0.92 7.14
CA GLN A 278 -25.99 -1.41 5.79
C GLN A 278 -27.45 -1.89 5.66
N LYS A 279 -27.99 -2.51 6.71
CA LYS A 279 -29.38 -2.97 6.76
C LYS A 279 -30.36 -1.80 6.83
N GLU A 280 -30.03 -0.73 7.54
CA GLU A 280 -30.84 0.49 7.62
C GLU A 280 -30.85 1.26 6.31
N LEU A 281 -29.71 1.33 5.61
CA LEU A 281 -29.60 2.02 4.32
C LEU A 281 -30.40 1.32 3.20
N ASN A 282 -30.48 0.00 3.24
CA ASN A 282 -31.21 -0.78 2.23
C ASN A 282 -32.10 -1.86 2.90
N PRO A 283 -33.26 -1.48 3.45
CA PRO A 283 -34.13 -2.42 4.16
C PRO A 283 -34.73 -3.51 3.25
N SER A 284 -34.78 -3.26 1.93
CA SER A 284 -35.33 -4.17 0.93
C SER A 284 -34.32 -5.19 0.38
N SER A 285 -33.02 -5.04 0.63
CA SER A 285 -31.98 -5.94 0.14
C SER A 285 -31.25 -6.66 1.28
N GLN A 286 -30.79 -7.88 1.03
CA GLN A 286 -30.00 -8.60 2.02
C GLN A 286 -28.62 -7.92 2.18
N PRO A 287 -28.22 -7.54 3.40
CA PRO A 287 -26.92 -6.93 3.63
C PRO A 287 -25.80 -7.92 3.29
N SER A 288 -24.85 -7.48 2.48
CA SER A 288 -23.75 -8.31 2.00
C SER A 288 -22.60 -8.36 3.00
N VAL A 289 -22.41 -9.52 3.62
CA VAL A 289 -21.36 -9.78 4.62
C VAL A 289 -19.97 -9.41 4.09
N LEU A 290 -19.68 -9.73 2.82
CA LEU A 290 -18.38 -9.44 2.20
C LEU A 290 -18.11 -7.94 2.15
N TRP A 291 -19.10 -7.15 1.71
CA TRP A 291 -18.95 -5.70 1.65
C TRP A 291 -18.81 -5.08 3.04
N THR A 292 -19.56 -5.59 4.03
CA THR A 292 -19.41 -5.15 5.42
C THR A 292 -17.98 -5.37 5.92
N ILE A 293 -17.40 -6.56 5.68
CA ILE A 293 -16.03 -6.90 6.06
C ILE A 293 -15.03 -5.97 5.38
N VAL A 294 -15.18 -5.75 4.07
CA VAL A 294 -14.31 -4.84 3.30
C VAL A 294 -14.42 -3.41 3.84
N SER A 295 -15.63 -2.94 4.14
CA SER A 295 -15.87 -1.60 4.70
C SER A 295 -15.21 -1.42 6.07
N CYS A 296 -15.30 -2.43 6.96
CA CYS A 296 -14.68 -2.39 8.29
C CYS A 296 -13.16 -2.20 8.22
N HIS A 297 -12.50 -2.81 7.22
CA HIS A 297 -11.04 -2.84 7.11
C HIS A 297 -10.48 -2.08 5.90
N TRP A 298 -11.31 -1.31 5.18
CA TRP A 298 -10.96 -0.63 3.93
C TRP A 298 -9.67 0.20 4.06
N LYS A 299 -9.53 0.95 5.15
CA LYS A 299 -8.36 1.80 5.43
C LYS A 299 -7.07 0.98 5.49
N GLU A 300 -7.12 -0.18 6.14
CA GLU A 300 -5.97 -1.06 6.30
C GLU A 300 -5.64 -1.77 4.98
N ILE A 301 -6.66 -2.21 4.23
CA ILE A 301 -6.53 -2.82 2.89
C ILE A 301 -5.90 -1.84 1.90
N PHE A 302 -6.34 -0.58 1.90
CA PHE A 302 -5.78 0.46 1.04
C PHE A 302 -4.30 0.71 1.38
N MET A 303 -3.96 0.83 2.65
CA MET A 303 -2.56 1.03 3.09
C MET A 303 -1.68 -0.17 2.75
N SER A 304 -2.15 -1.42 2.89
CA SER A 304 -1.40 -2.60 2.44
C SER A 304 -1.22 -2.62 0.93
N GLY A 305 -2.21 -2.15 0.17
CA GLY A 305 -2.12 -2.00 -1.28
C GLY A 305 -1.04 -1.02 -1.72
N LEU A 306 -0.86 0.10 -1.02
CA LEU A 306 0.22 1.04 -1.30
C LEU A 306 1.61 0.43 -1.10
N PHE A 307 1.80 -0.36 -0.04
CA PHE A 307 3.07 -1.07 0.16
C PHE A 307 3.29 -2.14 -0.91
N ALA A 308 2.25 -2.88 -1.28
CA ALA A 308 2.30 -3.86 -2.36
C ALA A 308 2.68 -3.21 -3.71
N LEU A 309 2.14 -2.02 -4.02
CA LEU A 309 2.50 -1.25 -5.21
C LEU A 309 3.96 -0.79 -5.18
N LEU A 310 4.41 -0.29 -4.02
CA LEU A 310 5.77 0.19 -3.84
C LEU A 310 6.81 -0.92 -4.08
N ILE A 311 6.50 -2.16 -3.70
CA ILE A 311 7.34 -3.32 -4.02
C ILE A 311 7.43 -3.52 -5.52
N VAL A 312 6.30 -3.51 -6.24
CA VAL A 312 6.32 -3.71 -7.70
C VAL A 312 7.18 -2.65 -8.39
N VAL A 313 7.02 -1.38 -8.01
CA VAL A 313 7.79 -0.27 -8.59
C VAL A 313 9.30 -0.40 -8.29
N THR A 314 9.66 -0.63 -7.03
CA THR A 314 11.07 -0.75 -6.61
C THR A 314 11.75 -1.98 -7.21
N LEU A 315 11.03 -3.11 -7.30
CA LEU A 315 11.51 -4.32 -7.93
C LEU A 315 11.77 -4.12 -9.43
N SER A 316 10.86 -3.46 -10.15
CA SER A 316 11.02 -3.13 -11.57
C SER A 316 12.11 -2.10 -11.83
N THR A 317 12.43 -1.24 -10.86
CA THR A 317 13.52 -0.26 -10.97
C THR A 317 14.90 -0.94 -10.93
N GLY A 318 15.02 -2.11 -10.30
CA GLY A 318 16.29 -2.84 -10.14
C GLY A 318 17.04 -3.12 -11.45
N PRO A 319 16.43 -3.79 -12.44
CA PRO A 319 17.05 -4.05 -13.74
C PRO A 319 17.47 -2.78 -14.50
N LEU A 320 16.70 -1.69 -14.35
CA LEU A 320 17.00 -0.41 -15.01
C LEU A 320 18.25 0.24 -14.42
N ILE A 321 18.33 0.34 -13.09
CA ILE A 321 19.52 0.86 -12.41
C ILE A 321 20.74 0.01 -12.76
N LEU A 322 20.59 -1.32 -12.78
CA LEU A 322 21.69 -2.22 -13.13
C LEU A 322 22.16 -2.02 -14.58
N ASN A 323 21.25 -1.83 -15.53
CA ASN A 323 21.63 -1.57 -16.92
C ASN A 323 22.44 -0.27 -17.03
N THR A 324 21.99 0.83 -16.41
CA THR A 324 22.74 2.10 -16.40
C THR A 324 24.09 1.94 -15.70
N PHE A 325 24.14 1.19 -14.59
CA PHE A 325 25.40 0.91 -13.90
C PHE A 325 26.41 0.16 -14.79
N ILE A 326 25.94 -0.81 -15.59
CA ILE A 326 26.78 -1.52 -16.57
C ILE A 326 27.26 -0.56 -17.67
N GLU A 327 26.43 0.38 -18.12
CA GLU A 327 26.83 1.38 -19.13
C GLU A 327 27.90 2.33 -18.61
N VAL A 328 27.77 2.80 -17.36
CA VAL A 328 28.83 3.58 -16.70
C VAL A 328 30.11 2.77 -16.55
N ALA A 329 30.02 1.50 -16.16
CA ALA A 329 31.18 0.61 -16.06
C ALA A 329 31.88 0.36 -17.42
N LYS A 330 31.16 0.50 -18.54
CA LYS A 330 31.72 0.46 -19.90
C LYS A 330 32.39 1.78 -20.34
N GLY A 331 32.43 2.79 -19.48
CA GLY A 331 33.04 4.10 -19.75
C GLY A 331 32.09 5.15 -20.34
N LYS A 332 30.77 4.89 -20.39
CA LYS A 332 29.76 5.87 -20.81
C LYS A 332 29.26 6.69 -19.62
N GLU A 333 30.16 7.35 -18.91
CA GLU A 333 29.79 8.23 -17.80
C GLU A 333 29.30 9.59 -18.32
N SER A 334 28.16 10.05 -17.82
CA SER A 334 27.64 11.40 -18.06
C SER A 334 28.32 12.41 -17.12
N PHE A 335 28.68 11.98 -15.90
CA PHE A 335 29.42 12.80 -14.93
C PHE A 335 30.35 11.97 -14.03
N ARG A 336 31.43 12.59 -13.54
CA ARG A 336 32.57 11.94 -12.85
C ARG A 336 32.23 11.05 -11.63
N ASN A 337 31.05 11.18 -11.03
CA ASN A 337 30.64 10.46 -9.83
C ASN A 337 29.34 9.64 -10.03
N GLU A 338 28.96 9.36 -11.27
CA GLU A 338 27.69 8.70 -11.60
C GLU A 338 27.57 7.29 -11.01
N GLY A 339 28.66 6.51 -11.05
CA GLY A 339 28.69 5.16 -10.47
C GLY A 339 28.39 5.15 -8.97
N TYR A 340 28.93 6.11 -8.20
CA TYR A 340 28.65 6.24 -6.77
C TYR A 340 27.18 6.64 -6.51
N ALA A 341 26.64 7.56 -7.31
CA ALA A 341 25.24 7.96 -7.21
C ALA A 341 24.29 6.78 -7.49
N LEU A 342 24.58 5.98 -8.52
CA LEU A 342 23.81 4.78 -8.87
C LEU A 342 23.88 3.71 -7.78
N ALA A 343 25.05 3.50 -7.16
CA ALA A 343 25.20 2.55 -6.05
C ALA A 343 24.38 2.97 -4.81
N ILE A 344 24.41 4.26 -4.46
CA ILE A 344 23.60 4.82 -3.37
C ILE A 344 22.11 4.68 -3.69
N LEU A 345 21.70 4.99 -4.92
CA LEU A 345 20.32 4.84 -5.37
C LEU A 345 19.85 3.39 -5.29
N LEU A 346 20.68 2.43 -5.70
CA LEU A 346 20.39 1.00 -5.61
C LEU A 346 20.19 0.56 -4.16
N PHE A 347 21.08 0.99 -3.25
CA PHE A 347 20.98 0.69 -1.82
C PHE A 347 19.66 1.18 -1.22
N PHE A 348 19.28 2.43 -1.48
CA PHE A 348 18.02 2.98 -0.98
C PHE A 348 16.81 2.30 -1.62
N SER A 349 16.84 2.05 -2.93
CA SER A 349 15.76 1.34 -3.63
C SER A 349 15.51 -0.05 -3.03
N LYS A 350 16.57 -0.83 -2.80
CA LYS A 350 16.49 -2.16 -2.16
C LYS A 350 16.08 -2.10 -0.69
N SER A 351 16.50 -1.07 0.05
CA SER A 351 16.06 -0.87 1.43
C SER A 351 14.56 -0.58 1.52
N ILE A 352 14.05 0.25 0.60
CA ILE A 352 12.62 0.58 0.51
C ILE A 352 11.81 -0.66 0.11
N GLU A 353 12.26 -1.40 -0.91
CA GLU A 353 11.65 -2.69 -1.33
C GLU A 353 11.50 -3.63 -0.13
N SER A 354 12.59 -3.83 0.61
CA SER A 354 12.65 -4.73 1.76
C SER A 354 11.73 -4.31 2.91
N LEU A 355 11.59 -3.01 3.15
CA LEU A 355 10.69 -2.46 4.16
C LEU A 355 9.22 -2.60 3.72
N ALA A 356 8.93 -2.25 2.47
CA ALA A 356 7.58 -2.32 1.91
C ALA A 356 7.05 -3.75 1.91
N GLN A 357 7.88 -4.73 1.55
CA GLN A 357 7.52 -6.15 1.59
C GLN A 357 7.10 -6.61 2.98
N ARG A 358 7.90 -6.31 4.00
CA ARG A 358 7.58 -6.72 5.38
C ARG A 358 6.31 -6.03 5.88
N GLN A 359 6.13 -4.75 5.56
CA GLN A 359 4.92 -4.01 5.95
C GLN A 359 3.67 -4.54 5.26
N TRP A 360 3.74 -4.85 3.96
CA TRP A 360 2.63 -5.48 3.26
C TRP A 360 2.25 -6.82 3.90
N TYR A 361 3.22 -7.73 4.07
CA TYR A 361 2.96 -9.06 4.62
C TYR A 361 2.33 -8.99 6.01
N PHE A 362 2.91 -8.18 6.90
CA PHE A 362 2.39 -8.02 8.25
C PHE A 362 0.97 -7.44 8.26
N ARG A 363 0.71 -6.37 7.50
CA ARG A 363 -0.60 -5.70 7.46
C ARG A 363 -1.68 -6.61 6.90
N SER A 364 -1.43 -7.25 5.76
CA SER A 364 -2.38 -8.17 5.14
C SER A 364 -2.66 -9.38 6.03
N ARG A 365 -1.64 -9.93 6.71
CA ARG A 365 -1.83 -11.03 7.66
C ARG A 365 -2.62 -10.61 8.89
N LEU A 366 -2.37 -9.41 9.42
CA LEU A 366 -3.11 -8.87 10.56
C LEU A 366 -4.59 -8.65 10.23
N ILE A 367 -4.91 -8.09 9.05
CA ILE A 367 -6.30 -7.96 8.56
C ILE A 367 -6.95 -9.35 8.50
N GLY A 368 -6.24 -10.33 7.94
CA GLY A 368 -6.70 -11.71 7.85
C GLY A 368 -7.07 -12.33 9.20
N LEU A 369 -6.23 -12.11 10.21
CA LEU A 369 -6.50 -12.57 11.58
C LEU A 369 -7.72 -11.88 12.20
N LYS A 370 -7.91 -10.58 11.99
CA LYS A 370 -9.10 -9.84 12.43
C LYS A 370 -10.37 -10.40 11.79
N VAL A 371 -10.34 -10.63 10.47
CA VAL A 371 -11.45 -11.19 9.71
C VAL A 371 -11.77 -12.61 10.17
N ARG A 372 -10.76 -13.46 10.41
CA ARG A 372 -10.98 -14.79 10.97
C ARG A 372 -11.66 -14.70 12.34
N SER A 373 -11.12 -13.85 13.23
CA SER A 373 -11.62 -13.69 14.59
C SER A 373 -13.07 -13.17 14.64
N LEU A 374 -13.42 -12.19 13.80
CA LEU A 374 -14.79 -11.66 13.76
C LEU A 374 -15.78 -12.68 13.20
N LEU A 375 -15.39 -13.43 12.16
CA LEU A 375 -16.24 -14.46 11.57
C LEU A 375 -16.51 -15.59 12.57
N THR A 376 -15.48 -16.05 13.28
CA THR A 376 -15.63 -17.04 14.35
C THR A 376 -16.60 -16.56 15.43
N ALA A 377 -16.45 -15.31 15.90
CA ALA A 377 -17.34 -14.74 16.92
C ALA A 377 -18.79 -14.59 16.40
N ALA A 378 -18.97 -14.18 15.14
CA ALA A 378 -20.28 -14.02 14.52
C ALA A 378 -20.99 -15.37 14.32
N ILE A 379 -20.29 -16.39 13.84
CA ILE A 379 -20.81 -17.75 13.68
C ILE A 379 -21.21 -18.31 15.04
N TYR A 380 -20.35 -18.16 16.05
CA TYR A 380 -20.64 -18.63 17.41
C TYR A 380 -21.90 -17.98 17.99
N LYS A 381 -22.01 -16.64 17.92
CA LYS A 381 -23.22 -15.94 18.39
C LYS A 381 -24.47 -16.33 17.60
N LYS A 382 -24.34 -16.57 16.29
CA LYS A 382 -25.47 -17.03 15.47
C LYS A 382 -25.90 -18.43 15.88
N GLN A 383 -24.96 -19.35 16.11
CA GLN A 383 -25.22 -20.74 16.51
C GLN A 383 -26.04 -20.82 17.81
N LEU A 384 -25.74 -19.97 18.79
CA LEU A 384 -26.49 -19.89 20.06
C LEU A 384 -27.95 -19.44 19.89
N ARG A 385 -28.30 -18.83 18.75
CA ARG A 385 -29.64 -18.26 18.47
C ARG A 385 -30.37 -18.98 17.32
N LEU A 386 -29.81 -20.08 16.80
CA LEU A 386 -30.46 -20.86 15.74
C LEU A 386 -31.70 -21.60 16.27
N SER A 387 -32.77 -21.62 15.48
CA SER A 387 -33.94 -22.47 15.73
C SER A 387 -33.58 -23.94 15.56
N ASN A 388 -34.37 -24.84 16.16
CA ASN A 388 -34.14 -26.28 16.04
C ASN A 388 -34.25 -26.76 14.57
N ALA A 389 -35.18 -26.20 13.79
CA ALA A 389 -35.30 -26.50 12.36
C ALA A 389 -34.03 -26.11 11.58
N SER A 390 -33.46 -24.93 11.83
CA SER A 390 -32.22 -24.51 11.17
C SER A 390 -30.99 -25.29 11.65
N LYS A 391 -30.97 -25.77 12.89
CA LYS A 391 -29.91 -26.68 13.40
C LYS A 391 -29.94 -28.05 12.71
N MET A 392 -31.09 -28.48 12.19
CA MET A 392 -31.17 -29.72 11.41
C MET A 392 -30.70 -29.55 9.96
N MET A 393 -30.64 -28.32 9.43
CA MET A 393 -30.15 -28.06 8.07
C MET A 393 -28.62 -28.11 7.96
N HIS A 394 -27.91 -27.80 9.04
CA HIS A 394 -26.44 -27.82 9.08
C HIS A 394 -25.96 -28.69 10.24
N SER A 395 -25.22 -29.74 9.93
CA SER A 395 -24.62 -30.62 10.93
C SER A 395 -23.60 -29.88 11.81
N ALA A 396 -23.38 -30.38 13.03
CA ALA A 396 -22.36 -29.82 13.92
C ALA A 396 -20.96 -29.83 13.29
N GLY A 397 -20.66 -30.84 12.46
CA GLY A 397 -19.41 -30.94 11.70
C GLY A 397 -19.27 -29.84 10.63
N GLU A 398 -20.34 -29.51 9.91
CA GLU A 398 -20.33 -28.43 8.91
C GLU A 398 -20.12 -27.05 9.57
N ILE A 399 -20.79 -26.79 10.70
CA ILE A 399 -20.60 -25.54 11.45
C ILE A 399 -19.15 -25.44 11.95
N MET A 400 -18.58 -26.53 12.45
CA MET A 400 -17.16 -26.58 12.83
C MET A 400 -16.26 -26.25 11.63
N ASN A 401 -16.54 -26.82 10.46
CA ASN A 401 -15.80 -26.54 9.23
C ASN A 401 -15.91 -25.08 8.78
N TYR A 402 -17.06 -24.41 9.01
CA TYR A 402 -17.21 -22.98 8.74
C TYR A 402 -16.24 -22.14 9.59
N VAL A 403 -16.06 -22.51 10.86
CA VAL A 403 -15.19 -21.80 11.81
C VAL A 403 -13.71 -22.13 11.59
N SER A 404 -13.36 -23.40 11.41
CA SER A 404 -11.96 -23.84 11.32
C SER A 404 -11.36 -23.60 9.94
N THR A 405 -12.08 -23.96 8.87
CA THR A 405 -11.56 -23.94 7.50
C THR A 405 -12.00 -22.70 6.74
N ASN A 406 -13.29 -22.39 6.70
CA ASN A 406 -13.79 -21.32 5.83
C ASN A 406 -13.39 -19.94 6.36
N ALA A 407 -13.54 -19.67 7.65
CA ALA A 407 -13.10 -18.41 8.24
C ALA A 407 -11.58 -18.21 8.11
N TYR A 408 -10.79 -19.29 8.17
CA TYR A 408 -9.35 -19.24 7.88
C TYR A 408 -9.09 -18.84 6.43
N ARG A 409 -9.69 -19.53 5.45
CA ARG A 409 -9.53 -19.23 4.02
C ARG A 409 -9.94 -17.79 3.67
N ILE A 410 -11.04 -17.30 4.25
CA ILE A 410 -11.47 -15.90 4.07
C ILE A 410 -10.45 -14.94 4.71
N GLY A 411 -9.87 -15.29 5.85
CA GLY A 411 -8.78 -14.54 6.46
C GLY A 411 -7.51 -14.50 5.60
N GLU A 412 -7.23 -15.52 4.79
CA GLU A 412 -6.08 -15.50 3.86
C GLU A 412 -6.31 -14.61 2.63
N PHE A 413 -7.56 -14.33 2.29
CA PHE A 413 -7.93 -13.62 1.06
C PHE A 413 -7.24 -12.25 0.87
N PRO A 414 -7.12 -11.36 1.88
CA PRO A 414 -6.48 -10.06 1.71
C PRO A 414 -5.03 -10.15 1.19
N PHE A 415 -4.28 -11.17 1.62
CA PHE A 415 -2.92 -11.39 1.13
C PHE A 415 -2.93 -11.79 -0.35
N TRP A 416 -3.71 -12.82 -0.69
CA TRP A 416 -3.80 -13.33 -2.06
C TRP A 416 -4.37 -12.31 -3.03
N PHE A 417 -5.35 -11.51 -2.59
CA PHE A 417 -5.88 -10.40 -3.36
C PHE A 417 -4.78 -9.44 -3.81
N HIS A 418 -3.92 -9.01 -2.88
CA HIS A 418 -2.78 -8.17 -3.24
C HIS A 418 -1.80 -8.88 -4.15
N GLN A 419 -1.47 -10.14 -3.85
CA GLN A 419 -0.55 -10.94 -4.65
C GLN A 419 -1.00 -11.07 -6.11
N THR A 420 -2.30 -11.24 -6.37
CA THR A 420 -2.82 -11.43 -7.72
C THR A 420 -2.54 -10.21 -8.60
N TRP A 421 -2.99 -9.02 -8.20
CA TRP A 421 -2.81 -7.84 -9.04
C TRP A 421 -1.35 -7.37 -9.10
N THR A 422 -0.57 -7.54 -8.02
CA THR A 422 0.87 -7.20 -8.07
C THR A 422 1.62 -8.10 -9.02
N THR A 423 1.32 -9.41 -9.06
CA THR A 423 1.98 -10.36 -9.97
C THR A 423 1.64 -10.02 -11.42
N SER A 424 0.37 -9.70 -11.70
CA SER A 424 -0.03 -9.27 -13.05
C SER A 424 0.69 -7.99 -13.48
N LEU A 425 0.74 -6.98 -12.62
CA LEU A 425 1.43 -5.73 -12.90
C LEU A 425 2.95 -5.94 -13.09
N GLN A 426 3.55 -6.74 -12.22
CA GLN A 426 4.97 -7.09 -12.28
C GLN A 426 5.32 -7.82 -13.58
N LEU A 427 4.49 -8.76 -14.03
CA LEU A 427 4.68 -9.46 -15.30
C LEU A 427 4.64 -8.48 -16.47
N CYS A 428 3.65 -7.58 -16.51
CA CYS A 428 3.55 -6.55 -17.54
C CYS A 428 4.81 -5.66 -17.58
N LEU A 429 5.26 -5.16 -16.42
CA LEU A 429 6.46 -4.34 -16.34
C LEU A 429 7.72 -5.10 -16.76
N ALA A 430 7.87 -6.36 -16.34
CA ALA A 430 8.99 -7.20 -16.73
C ALA A 430 9.05 -7.43 -18.25
N LEU A 431 7.91 -7.69 -18.89
CA LEU A 431 7.82 -7.84 -20.35
C LEU A 431 8.17 -6.53 -21.07
N ILE A 432 7.71 -5.37 -20.58
CA ILE A 432 8.06 -4.07 -21.15
C ILE A 432 9.57 -3.81 -21.05
N ILE A 433 10.16 -4.07 -19.88
CA ILE A 433 11.61 -3.90 -19.66
C ILE A 433 12.40 -4.83 -20.57
N LEU A 434 12.00 -6.11 -20.67
CA LEU A 434 12.66 -7.10 -21.52
C LEU A 434 12.57 -6.73 -23.01
N PHE A 435 11.38 -6.32 -23.47
CA PHE A 435 11.17 -5.86 -24.84
C PHE A 435 12.06 -4.67 -25.19
N ARG A 436 12.29 -3.75 -24.24
CA ARG A 436 13.24 -2.65 -24.46
C ARG A 436 14.70 -3.06 -24.43
N ALA A 437 15.05 -4.05 -23.62
CA ALA A 437 16.42 -4.49 -23.49
C ALA A 437 16.88 -5.27 -24.73
N VAL A 438 16.01 -6.13 -25.29
CA VAL A 438 16.39 -7.10 -26.34
C VAL A 438 15.58 -6.95 -27.64
N GLY A 439 14.54 -6.10 -27.68
CA GLY A 439 13.72 -5.87 -28.87
C GLY A 439 12.85 -7.08 -29.24
N LEU A 440 12.69 -7.32 -30.55
CA LEU A 440 11.85 -8.40 -31.11
C LEU A 440 12.29 -9.80 -30.67
N ALA A 441 13.55 -9.98 -30.26
CA ALA A 441 14.05 -11.26 -29.73
C ALA A 441 13.30 -11.71 -28.47
N THR A 442 12.61 -10.79 -27.77
CA THR A 442 11.73 -11.10 -26.64
C THR A 442 10.63 -12.10 -26.99
N ILE A 443 10.17 -12.11 -28.25
CA ILE A 443 9.15 -13.05 -28.74
C ILE A 443 9.67 -14.49 -28.66
N ALA A 444 10.94 -14.72 -29.00
CA ALA A 444 11.54 -16.05 -28.89
C ALA A 444 11.61 -16.52 -27.43
N SER A 445 11.98 -15.64 -26.50
CA SER A 445 11.97 -15.95 -25.05
C SER A 445 10.56 -16.27 -24.55
N PHE A 446 9.54 -15.55 -25.01
CA PHE A 446 8.15 -15.80 -24.64
C PHE A 446 7.65 -17.17 -25.11
N VAL A 447 8.00 -17.56 -26.35
CA VAL A 447 7.70 -18.90 -26.89
C VAL A 447 8.34 -19.99 -26.03
N VAL A 448 9.60 -19.83 -25.62
CA VAL A 448 10.28 -20.79 -24.74
C VAL A 448 9.61 -20.89 -23.37
N ILE A 449 9.16 -19.77 -22.79
CA ILE A 449 8.43 -19.79 -21.51
C ILE A 449 7.12 -20.55 -21.65
N ILE A 450 6.33 -20.28 -22.70
CA ILE A 450 5.08 -21.00 -22.97
C ILE A 450 5.35 -22.50 -23.14
N LEU A 451 6.36 -22.85 -23.95
CA LEU A 451 6.72 -24.25 -24.17
C LEU A 451 7.12 -24.93 -22.86
N THR A 452 7.89 -24.25 -22.01
CA THR A 452 8.28 -24.75 -20.68
C THR A 452 7.06 -25.01 -19.80
N VAL A 453 6.07 -24.10 -19.79
CA VAL A 453 4.82 -24.28 -19.06
C VAL A 453 4.02 -25.48 -19.60
N LEU A 454 3.95 -25.64 -20.92
CA LEU A 454 3.27 -26.78 -21.57
C LEU A 454 3.97 -28.11 -21.24
N CYS A 455 5.31 -28.14 -21.25
CA CYS A 455 6.10 -29.32 -20.87
C CYS A 455 5.94 -29.68 -19.39
N ASN A 456 5.71 -28.69 -18.51
CA ASN A 456 5.45 -28.93 -17.08
C ASN A 456 4.04 -29.49 -16.80
N ALA A 457 3.07 -29.26 -17.69
CA ALA A 457 1.70 -29.73 -17.50
C ALA A 457 1.54 -31.27 -17.32
N PRO A 458 2.15 -32.15 -18.15
CA PRO A 458 2.07 -33.59 -17.94
C PRO A 458 2.74 -34.02 -16.63
N LEU A 459 3.87 -33.41 -16.26
CA LEU A 459 4.54 -33.68 -14.98
C LEU A 459 3.65 -33.31 -13.80
N ALA A 460 3.01 -32.14 -13.85
CA ALA A 460 2.06 -31.70 -12.83
C ALA A 460 0.85 -32.65 -12.72
N LYS A 461 0.31 -33.13 -13.85
CA LYS A 461 -0.78 -34.14 -13.85
C LYS A 461 -0.34 -35.45 -13.21
N LEU A 462 0.87 -35.91 -13.51
CA LEU A 462 1.43 -37.12 -12.91
C LEU A 462 1.64 -36.96 -11.41
N GLN A 463 2.21 -35.83 -10.98
CA GLN A 463 2.38 -35.48 -9.57
C GLN A 463 1.02 -35.45 -8.85
N HIS A 464 0.01 -34.81 -9.44
CA HIS A 464 -1.35 -34.79 -8.88
C HIS A 464 -1.94 -36.19 -8.73
N LYS A 465 -1.78 -37.07 -9.73
CA LYS A 465 -2.26 -38.46 -9.67
C LYS A 465 -1.61 -39.22 -8.51
N TYR A 466 -0.29 -39.12 -8.33
CA TYR A 466 0.39 -39.79 -7.22
C TYR A 466 0.06 -39.18 -5.86
N GLN A 467 -0.05 -37.85 -5.75
CA GLN A 467 -0.49 -37.18 -4.53
C GLN A 467 -1.91 -37.60 -4.13
N SER A 468 -2.83 -37.71 -5.09
CA SER A 468 -4.18 -38.20 -4.82
C SER A 468 -4.19 -39.64 -4.29
N LYS A 469 -3.41 -40.54 -4.90
CA LYS A 469 -3.27 -41.92 -4.40
C LYS A 469 -2.63 -41.98 -3.01
N LEU A 470 -1.62 -41.15 -2.76
CA LEU A 470 -0.95 -41.06 -1.47
C LEU A 470 -1.92 -40.58 -0.39
N MET A 471 -2.75 -39.58 -0.67
CA MET A 471 -3.75 -39.08 0.29
C MET A 471 -4.78 -40.16 0.65
N VAL A 472 -5.25 -40.96 -0.31
CA VAL A 472 -6.15 -42.09 -0.04
C VAL A 472 -5.48 -43.12 0.88
N ALA A 473 -4.27 -43.57 0.55
CA ALA A 473 -3.54 -44.52 1.40
C ALA A 473 -3.22 -43.96 2.80
N GLN A 474 -2.93 -42.66 2.88
CA GLN A 474 -2.69 -41.97 4.15
C GLN A 474 -3.97 -41.91 5.01
N ASP A 475 -5.13 -41.65 4.40
CA ASP A 475 -6.42 -41.65 5.09
C ASP A 475 -6.80 -43.04 5.59
N ASP A 476 -6.62 -44.08 4.77
CA ASP A 476 -6.88 -45.47 5.18
C ASP A 476 -5.99 -45.87 6.38
N ARG A 477 -4.70 -45.54 6.32
CA ARG A 477 -3.76 -45.80 7.42
C ARG A 477 -4.10 -45.01 8.69
N LEU A 478 -4.45 -43.72 8.56
CA LEU A 478 -4.84 -42.87 9.68
C LEU A 478 -6.13 -43.39 10.34
N LYS A 479 -7.09 -43.83 9.54
CA LYS A 479 -8.34 -44.43 10.02
C LYS A 479 -8.07 -45.71 10.79
N ALA A 480 -7.32 -46.66 10.22
CA ALA A 480 -6.95 -47.90 10.89
C ALA A 480 -6.20 -47.65 12.21
N THR A 481 -5.23 -46.72 12.20
CA THR A 481 -4.47 -46.34 13.40
C THR A 481 -5.38 -45.71 14.47
N SER A 482 -6.32 -44.85 14.07
CA SER A 482 -7.29 -44.23 14.99
C SER A 482 -8.20 -45.28 15.63
N GLU A 483 -8.74 -46.22 14.84
CA GLU A 483 -9.58 -47.32 15.34
C GLU A 483 -8.83 -48.21 16.33
N VAL A 484 -7.56 -48.53 16.06
CA VAL A 484 -6.66 -49.27 16.97
C VAL A 484 -6.41 -48.52 18.27
N LEU A 485 -6.14 -47.20 18.22
CA LEU A 485 -5.89 -46.39 19.41
C LEU A 485 -7.12 -46.25 20.30
N VAL A 486 -8.29 -46.01 19.69
CA VAL A 486 -9.56 -45.91 20.42
C VAL A 486 -9.90 -47.24 21.12
N ASN A 487 -9.59 -48.38 20.49
CA ASN A 487 -9.91 -49.71 21.01
C ASN A 487 -8.71 -50.43 21.66
N MET A 488 -7.64 -49.70 22.02
CA MET A 488 -6.36 -50.27 22.46
C MET A 488 -6.51 -51.29 23.61
N LYS A 489 -7.39 -51.01 24.58
CA LYS A 489 -7.62 -51.89 25.73
C LYS A 489 -8.15 -53.27 25.30
N VAL A 490 -9.06 -53.31 24.33
CA VAL A 490 -9.63 -54.55 23.79
C VAL A 490 -8.57 -55.32 23.03
N LEU A 491 -7.79 -54.64 22.19
CA LEU A 491 -6.71 -55.28 21.41
C LEU A 491 -5.65 -55.92 22.32
N LYS A 492 -5.27 -55.26 23.42
CA LYS A 492 -4.34 -55.81 24.43
C LYS A 492 -4.91 -57.02 25.18
N LEU A 493 -6.20 -57.00 25.51
CA LEU A 493 -6.87 -58.11 26.19
C LEU A 493 -6.87 -59.39 25.34
N TYR A 494 -6.98 -59.24 24.01
CA TYR A 494 -6.99 -60.36 23.06
C TYR A 494 -5.63 -60.66 22.41
N ALA A 495 -4.56 -59.94 22.78
CA ALA A 495 -3.23 -60.05 22.17
C ALA A 495 -3.24 -59.88 20.63
N TRP A 496 -4.09 -58.99 20.11
CA TRP A 496 -4.27 -58.74 18.68
C TRP A 496 -3.31 -57.67 18.12
N GLU A 497 -2.35 -57.18 18.89
CA GLU A 497 -1.49 -56.07 18.46
C GLU A 497 -0.71 -56.41 17.20
N SER A 498 -0.19 -57.64 17.08
CA SER A 498 0.55 -58.09 15.90
C SER A 498 -0.32 -58.15 14.64
N HIS A 499 -1.60 -58.53 14.77
CA HIS A 499 -2.52 -58.59 13.65
C HIS A 499 -2.81 -57.18 13.11
N PHE A 500 -3.20 -56.26 13.99
CA PHE A 500 -3.50 -54.88 13.59
C PHE A 500 -2.27 -54.08 13.16
N LYS A 501 -1.07 -54.41 13.69
CA LYS A 501 0.19 -53.89 13.16
C LYS A 501 0.35 -54.23 11.68
N ASN A 502 0.15 -55.49 11.30
CA ASN A 502 0.25 -55.93 9.91
C ASN A 502 -0.82 -55.29 9.01
N VAL A 503 -2.01 -54.98 9.56
CA VAL A 503 -3.08 -54.25 8.84
C VAL A 503 -2.69 -52.79 8.57
N ILE A 504 -1.87 -52.16 9.42
CA ILE A 504 -1.40 -50.78 9.25
C ILE A 504 -0.18 -50.69 8.31
N GLU A 505 0.66 -51.73 8.28
CA GLU A 505 1.87 -51.80 7.45
C GLU A 505 1.59 -52.09 5.96
N ASN A 506 0.48 -52.77 5.67
CA ASN A 506 -0.03 -53.02 4.32
C ASN A 506 -0.98 -51.92 3.85
#